data_AF-A0A0Q5D997-F1
#
_entry.id   AF-A0A0Q5D997-F1
#
_cell.length_a   1.000
_cell.length_b   1.000
_cell.length_c   1.000
_cell.angle_alpha   90.00
_cell.angle_beta   90.00
_cell.angle_gamma   90.00
#
_symmetry.space_group_name_H-M   'P 1'
#
loop_
_entity.id
_entity.type
_entity.pdbx_description
1 polymer ?
#
loop_
_entity_poly.entity_id
_entity_poly.type
_entity_poly.pdbx_seq_one_letter_code
_entity_poly.pdbx_strand_id
1 'polypeptide(L)' 'MLAGPRDLRRSYGRAAAAAAIENGLLPHELAEVLAGRSVVEAFPVTWRESVTDYADRAVAEMMVAYLSQPIA' A
#
# COMPACT_ATOMS: atom_id res chain seq x y z
N MET A 1 -10.67 17.91 14.72
CA MET A 1 -10.58 16.50 15.16
C MET A 1 -9.23 15.96 14.70
N LEU A 2 -8.32 15.67 15.61
CA LEU A 2 -7.07 14.96 15.28
C LEU A 2 -7.44 13.49 15.06
N ALA A 3 -7.19 12.96 13.86
CA ALA A 3 -7.45 11.55 13.56
C ALA A 3 -6.61 10.66 14.50
N GLY A 4 -7.23 9.63 15.09
CA GLY A 4 -6.48 8.69 15.93
C GLY A 4 -5.47 7.88 15.11
N PRO A 5 -4.46 7.26 15.75
CA PRO A 5 -3.45 6.46 15.04
C PRO A 5 -4.04 5.35 14.16
N ARG A 6 -5.18 4.77 14.55
CA ARG A 6 -5.92 3.78 13.76
C ARG A 6 -6.58 4.37 12.52
N ASP A 7 -7.15 5.56 12.64
CA ASP A 7 -7.79 6.26 11.52
C ASP A 7 -6.74 6.70 10.50
N LEU A 8 -5.58 7.15 10.97
CA LEU A 8 -4.44 7.49 10.14
C LEU A 8 -3.93 6.28 9.36
N ARG A 9 -3.72 5.13 10.02
CA ARG A 9 -3.33 3.87 9.37
C ARG A 9 -4.35 3.43 8.30
N ARG A 10 -5.65 3.60 8.57
CA ARG A 10 -6.69 3.32 7.57
C ARG A 10 -6.62 4.27 6.38
N SER A 11 -6.33 5.55 6.60
CA SER A 11 -6.18 6.53 5.52
C SER A 11 -4.97 6.24 4.64
N TYR A 12 -3.81 5.91 5.22
CA TYR A 12 -2.64 5.44 4.47
C TYR A 12 -2.96 4.20 3.63
N GLY A 13 -3.52 3.17 4.27
CA GLY A 13 -3.84 1.92 3.58
C GLY A 13 -4.84 2.12 2.43
N ARG A 14 -5.86 2.96 2.60
CA ARG A 14 -6.82 3.29 1.53
C ARG A 14 -6.17 4.07 0.40
N ALA A 15 -5.35 5.06 0.70
CA ALA A 15 -4.69 5.88 -0.32
C ALA A 15 -3.77 5.02 -1.19
N ALA A 16 -2.92 4.18 -0.59
CA ALA A 16 -2.04 3.29 -1.32
C ALA A 16 -2.80 2.22 -2.13
N ALA A 17 -3.86 1.63 -1.58
CA ALA A 17 -4.66 0.64 -2.32
C ALA A 17 -5.38 1.27 -3.53
N ALA A 18 -5.94 2.47 -3.38
CA ALA A 18 -6.56 3.21 -4.48
C ALA A 18 -5.52 3.54 -5.56
N ALA A 19 -4.38 4.11 -5.16
CA ALA A 19 -3.30 4.44 -6.08
C ALA A 19 -2.75 3.21 -6.80
N ALA A 20 -2.63 2.05 -6.14
CA ALA A 20 -2.19 0.81 -6.77
C ALA A 20 -3.13 0.37 -7.90
N ILE A 21 -4.44 0.41 -7.64
CA ILE A 21 -5.47 0.08 -8.63
C ILE A 21 -5.45 1.08 -9.80
N GLU A 22 -5.31 2.37 -9.51
CA GLU A 22 -5.15 3.41 -10.54
C GLU A 22 -3.89 3.20 -11.39
N ASN A 23 -2.83 2.64 -10.82
CA ASN A 23 -1.59 2.29 -11.52
C ASN A 23 -1.61 0.91 -12.19
N GLY A 24 -2.76 0.22 -12.20
CA GLY A 24 -2.97 -1.00 -12.98
C GLY A 24 -2.82 -2.32 -12.23
N LEU A 25 -2.57 -2.31 -10.91
CA LEU A 25 -2.64 -3.53 -10.10
C LEU A 25 -4.09 -3.98 -9.97
N LEU A 26 -4.38 -5.21 -10.37
CA LEU A 26 -5.70 -5.80 -10.18
C LEU A 26 -5.93 -6.13 -8.69
N PRO A 27 -7.19 -6.11 -8.20
CA PRO A 27 -7.47 -6.38 -6.80
C PRO A 27 -6.97 -7.74 -6.30
N HIS A 28 -6.92 -8.76 -7.15
CA HIS A 28 -6.39 -10.08 -6.78
C HIS A 28 -4.86 -10.09 -6.70
N GLU A 29 -4.16 -9.42 -7.63
CA GLU A 29 -2.70 -9.26 -7.59
C GLU A 29 -2.27 -8.48 -6.34
N LEU A 30 -3.02 -7.43 -5.99
CA LEU A 30 -2.82 -6.71 -4.73
C LEU A 30 -3.01 -7.64 -3.53
N ALA A 31 -4.01 -8.51 -3.53
CA ALA A 31 -4.23 -9.47 -2.45
C ALA A 31 -3.07 -10.48 -2.32
N GLU A 32 -2.51 -10.94 -3.44
CA GLU A 32 -1.35 -11.83 -3.48
C GLU A 32 -0.10 -11.16 -2.92
N VAL A 33 0.20 -9.93 -3.36
CA VAL A 33 1.32 -9.11 -2.83
C VAL A 33 1.20 -8.91 -1.32
N LEU A 34 -0.03 -8.67 -0.84
CA LEU A 34 -0.27 -8.44 0.58
C LEU A 34 -0.21 -9.72 1.44
N ALA A 35 -0.50 -10.88 0.86
CA ALA A 35 -0.49 -12.18 1.56
C ALA A 35 -1.26 -12.15 2.90
N GLY A 36 -2.44 -11.53 2.89
CA GLY A 36 -3.31 -11.40 4.08
C GLY A 36 -2.93 -10.29 5.08
N ARG A 37 -1.83 -9.55 4.85
CA ARG A 37 -1.46 -8.37 5.65
C ARG A 37 -2.21 -7.12 5.17
N SER A 38 -2.38 -6.14 6.05
CA SER A 38 -2.78 -4.81 5.61
C SER A 38 -1.64 -4.09 4.87
N VAL A 39 -1.99 -3.10 4.05
CA VAL A 39 -1.01 -2.31 3.28
C VAL A 39 0.08 -1.71 4.18
N VAL A 40 -0.29 -1.13 5.33
CA VAL A 40 0.66 -0.53 6.29
C VAL A 40 1.48 -1.54 7.10
N GLU A 41 1.12 -2.82 7.06
CA GLU A 41 1.91 -3.93 7.65
C GLU A 41 2.88 -4.53 6.64
N ALA A 42 2.49 -4.59 5.36
CA ALA A 42 3.35 -5.03 4.27
C ALA A 42 4.38 -3.96 3.87
N PHE A 43 3.95 -2.70 3.87
CA PHE A 43 4.73 -1.51 3.49
C PHE A 43 4.62 -0.47 4.61
N PRO A 44 5.52 -0.50 5.60
CA PRO A 44 5.41 0.38 6.77
C PRO A 44 5.49 1.87 6.41
N VAL A 45 4.76 2.71 7.17
CA VAL A 45 4.83 4.17 7.07
C VAL A 45 6.16 4.65 7.65
N THR A 46 6.85 5.55 6.94
CA THR A 46 8.10 6.15 7.42
C THR A 46 7.83 7.40 8.27
N TRP A 47 8.82 7.84 9.06
CA TRP A 47 8.62 8.93 10.00
C TRP A 47 8.29 10.24 9.28
N ARG A 48 7.17 10.88 9.66
CA ARG A 48 6.63 12.14 9.11
C ARG A 48 6.21 12.10 7.64
N GLU A 49 5.99 10.92 7.09
CA GLU A 49 5.51 10.75 5.71
C GLU A 49 4.08 11.26 5.54
N SER A 50 3.80 12.05 4.50
CA SER A 50 2.43 12.45 4.19
C SER A 50 1.64 11.27 3.59
N VAL A 51 0.30 11.35 3.59
CA VAL A 51 -0.54 10.29 3.00
C VAL A 51 -0.26 10.10 1.51
N THR A 52 0.01 11.19 0.79
CA THR A 52 0.33 11.17 -0.64
C THR A 52 1.71 10.56 -0.89
N ASP A 53 2.75 11.03 -0.18
CA ASP A 53 4.11 10.48 -0.34
C ASP A 53 4.15 8.98 -0.01
N TYR A 54 3.41 8.57 1.03
CA TYR A 54 3.24 7.17 1.38
C TYR A 54 2.58 6.37 0.25
N ALA A 55 1.51 6.89 -0.35
CA ALA A 55 0.79 6.20 -1.41
C ALA A 55 1.71 5.96 -2.62
N ASP A 56 2.42 7.00 -3.06
CA ASP A 56 3.34 6.92 -4.21
C ASP A 56 4.46 5.90 -3.96
N ARG A 57 5.11 5.97 -2.78
CA ARG A 57 6.17 5.03 -2.40
C ARG A 57 5.63 3.60 -2.26
N ALA A 58 4.52 3.41 -1.55
CA ALA A 58 3.95 2.09 -1.33
C ALA A 58 3.54 1.43 -2.65
N VAL A 59 3.00 2.17 -3.61
CA VAL A 59 2.70 1.65 -4.95
C VAL A 59 3.96 1.24 -5.69
N ALA A 60 5.03 2.05 -5.65
CA ALA A 60 6.29 1.69 -6.27
C ALA A 60 6.86 0.38 -5.67
N GLU A 61 6.84 0.24 -4.34
CA GLU A 61 7.27 -0.97 -3.66
C GLU A 61 6.37 -2.19 -3.96
N MET A 62 5.04 -1.99 -4.06
CA MET A 62 4.09 -3.03 -4.45
C MET A 62 4.36 -3.53 -5.87
N MET A 63 4.61 -2.63 -6.81
CA MET A 63 4.93 -2.99 -8.20
C MET A 63 6.24 -3.77 -8.27
N VAL A 64 7.27 -3.36 -7.51
CA VAL A 64 8.52 -4.12 -7.41
C VAL A 64 8.26 -5.51 -6.84
N ALA A 65 7.46 -5.62 -5.77
CA ALA A 65 7.13 -6.90 -5.16
C ALA A 65 6.36 -7.82 -6.12
N TYR A 66 5.38 -7.28 -6.85
CA TYR A 66 4.60 -7.99 -7.87
C TYR A 66 5.48 -8.51 -9.01
N LEU A 67 6.29 -7.64 -9.60
CA LEU A 67 7.18 -8.00 -10.72
C LEU A 67 8.32 -8.95 -10.33
N SER A 68 8.62 -9.06 -9.04
CA SER A 68 9.65 -9.97 -8.50
C SER A 68 9.09 -11.34 -8.13
N GLN A 69 7.78 -11.57 -8.25
CA GLN A 69 7.20 -12.88 -7.97
C GLN A 69 7.71 -13.92 -8.98
N PRO A 70 7.98 -15.17 -8.54
CA PRO A 70 8.35 -16.22 -9.46
C PRO A 70 7.23 -16.43 -10.49
N ILE A 71 7.59 -16.55 -11.77
CA ILE A 71 6.63 -17.00 -12.78
C ILE A 71 6.29 -18.45 -12.46
N ALA A 72 5.02 -18.71 -12.17
CA ALA A 72 4.48 -20.04 -11.88
C ALA A 72 4.49 -20.96 -13.11
#